data_AF-A0A354R6Q6-F1
#
_entry.id   AF-A0A354R6Q6-F1
#
_cell.length_a   1.000
_cell.length_b   1.000
_cell.length_c   1.000
_cell.angle_alpha   90.00
_cell.angle_beta   90.00
_cell.angle_gamma   90.00
#
_symmetry.space_group_name_H-M   'P 1'
#
loop_
_entity.id
_entity.type
_entity.pdbx_description
1 polymer ?
#
loop_
_entity_poly.entity_id
_entity_poly.type
_entity_poly.pdbx_seq_one_letter_code
_entity_poly.pdbx_strand_id
1 'polypeptide(L)'
;MKSHIVLSIFLVSALFLSAGCFSIDVAANRHTHERHVLVTNYGWYLFGKIPLVCGNVSPRRFTPFAFFRDDVTMDKIQSRFIDFARKEGCEARDMMYHMSDQVLFTLPGSSISFPLPYFITYREIQLSGVLQ
;
A
#
# COMPACT_ATOMS: atom_id res chain seq x y z
N MET A 1 9.66 6.12 35.38
CA MET A 1 8.65 5.15 34.89
C MET A 1 7.71 5.69 33.79
N LYS A 2 7.16 6.92 33.86
CA LYS A 2 6.26 7.44 32.81
C LYS A 2 6.91 7.68 31.43
N SER A 3 8.20 8.06 31.38
CA SER A 3 8.92 8.35 30.13
C SER A 3 9.07 7.12 29.21
N HIS A 4 9.36 5.94 29.77
CA HIS A 4 9.52 4.71 28.97
C HIS A 4 8.22 4.24 28.33
N ILE A 5 7.08 4.48 28.97
CA ILE A 5 5.76 4.07 28.43
C ILE A 5 5.40 4.96 27.24
N VAL A 6 5.62 6.27 27.35
CA VAL A 6 5.37 7.23 26.25
C VAL A 6 6.30 6.94 25.07
N LEU A 7 7.58 6.64 25.34
CA LEU A 7 8.54 6.26 24.31
C LEU A 7 8.13 4.97 23.59
N SER A 8 7.70 3.94 24.33
CA SER A 8 7.22 2.68 23.74
C SER A 8 5.95 2.87 22.90
N ILE A 9 5.01 3.69 23.36
CA ILE A 9 3.79 4.01 22.59
C ILE A 9 4.14 4.79 21.32
N PHE A 10 5.07 5.74 21.39
CA PHE A 10 5.53 6.48 20.23
C PHE A 10 6.23 5.55 19.22
N LEU A 11 7.08 4.63 19.70
CA LEU A 11 7.77 3.66 18.85
C LEU A 11 6.80 2.70 18.17
N VAL A 12 5.81 2.19 18.90
CA VAL A 12 4.77 1.30 18.37
C VAL A 12 3.90 2.04 17.36
N SER A 13 3.53 3.28 17.64
CA SER A 13 2.77 4.14 16.72
C SER A 13 3.56 4.43 15.44
N ALA A 14 4.86 4.74 15.56
CA ALA A 14 5.74 4.95 14.41
C ALA A 14 5.93 3.68 13.58
N LEU A 15 6.03 2.51 14.22
CA LEU A 15 6.05 1.20 13.56
C LEU A 15 4.73 0.90 12.83
N PHE A 16 3.59 1.32 13.40
CA PHE A 16 2.29 1.19 12.75
C PHE A 16 2.15 2.11 11.53
N LEU A 17 2.67 3.34 11.61
CA LEU A 17 2.65 4.31 10.52
C LEU A 17 3.62 3.95 9.38
N SER A 18 4.69 3.22 9.70
CA SER A 18 5.63 2.68 8.71
C SER A 18 5.29 1.25 8.27
N ALA A 19 4.22 0.66 8.79
CA ALA A 19 3.75 -0.65 8.31
C ALA A 19 3.25 -0.55 6.86
N GLY A 20 3.43 -1.62 6.09
CA GLY A 20 2.94 -1.70 4.70
C GLY A 20 1.43 -1.46 4.66
N CYS A 21 0.92 -0.60 3.79
CA CYS A 21 -0.52 -0.27 3.76
C CYS A 21 -1.13 -0.62 2.41
N PHE A 22 -2.40 -1.04 2.46
CA PHE A 22 -3.26 -1.21 1.30
C PHE A 22 -4.35 -0.12 1.33
N SER A 23 -4.45 0.68 0.27
CA SER A 23 -5.44 1.75 0.11
C SER A 23 -6.18 1.61 -1.22
N ILE A 24 -7.45 2.03 -1.23
CA ILE A 24 -8.25 2.24 -2.43
C ILE A 24 -8.81 3.66 -2.34
N ASP A 25 -8.30 4.54 -3.20
CA ASP A 25 -8.73 5.93 -3.30
C ASP A 25 -9.64 6.09 -4.52
N VAL A 26 -10.78 6.76 -4.33
CA VAL A 26 -11.79 6.95 -5.38
C VAL A 26 -12.07 8.44 -5.56
N ALA A 27 -11.87 8.93 -6.77
CA ALA A 27 -12.20 10.30 -7.17
C ALA A 27 -13.29 10.26 -8.25
N ALA A 28 -14.48 10.74 -7.93
CA ALA A 28 -15.59 10.82 -8.88
C ALA A 28 -15.60 12.17 -9.61
N ASN A 29 -15.67 12.13 -10.94
CA ASN A 29 -15.89 13.31 -11.75
C ASN A 29 -17.40 13.61 -11.81
N ARG A 30 -17.81 14.77 -11.27
CA ARG A 30 -19.22 15.18 -11.23
C ARG A 30 -19.79 15.52 -12.62
N HIS A 31 -18.95 15.74 -13.62
CA HIS A 31 -19.37 16.14 -14.96
C HIS A 31 -19.47 14.97 -15.94
N THR A 32 -18.56 13.99 -15.86
CA THR A 32 -18.55 12.82 -16.75
C THR A 32 -19.17 11.56 -16.13
N HIS A 33 -19.50 11.60 -14.83
CA HIS A 33 -19.91 10.44 -14.03
C HIS A 33 -18.88 9.30 -13.94
N GLU A 34 -17.68 9.50 -14.49
CA GLU A 34 -16.56 8.56 -14.39
C GLU A 34 -15.97 8.60 -12.97
N ARG A 35 -15.53 7.44 -12.49
CA ARG A 35 -14.82 7.33 -11.20
C ARG A 35 -13.41 6.86 -11.45
N HIS A 36 -12.43 7.71 -11.13
CA HIS A 36 -11.03 7.31 -11.10
C HIS A 36 -10.76 6.58 -9.80
N VAL A 37 -10.21 5.37 -9.90
CA VAL A 37 -9.85 4.54 -8.76
C VAL A 37 -8.37 4.29 -8.79
N LEU A 38 -7.70 4.59 -7.67
CA LEU A 38 -6.30 4.32 -7.43
C LEU A 38 -6.20 3.28 -6.31
N VAL A 39 -5.59 2.14 -6.60
CA VAL A 39 -5.30 1.09 -5.62
C VAL A 39 -3.80 1.10 -5.38
N THR A 40 -3.41 1.37 -4.14
CA THR A 40 -2.02 1.41 -3.73
C THR A 40 -1.76 0.33 -2.71
N ASN A 41 -0.69 -0.44 -2.90
CA ASN A 41 -0.23 -1.39 -1.92
C ASN A 41 1.29 -1.32 -1.81
N TYR A 42 1.79 -1.20 -0.57
CA TYR A 42 3.22 -1.19 -0.32
C TYR A 42 3.61 -2.04 0.87
N GLY A 43 4.89 -2.39 0.93
CA GLY A 43 5.42 -3.28 1.94
C GLY A 43 6.93 -3.33 1.99
N TRP A 44 7.41 -3.89 3.08
CA TRP A 44 8.83 -4.02 3.40
C TRP A 44 9.24 -5.47 3.32
N TYR A 45 10.44 -5.71 2.81
CA TYR A 45 10.99 -7.05 2.60
C TYR A 45 12.41 -7.14 3.12
N LEU A 46 12.75 -8.30 3.67
CA LEU A 46 14.12 -8.70 3.96
C LEU A 46 14.75 -9.29 2.70
N PHE A 47 15.92 -8.80 2.31
CA PHE A 47 16.69 -9.24 1.14
C PHE A 47 15.87 -9.26 -0.17
N GLY A 48 14.86 -8.39 -0.31
CA GLY A 48 14.00 -8.36 -1.49
C GLY A 48 13.04 -9.56 -1.65
N LYS A 49 13.01 -10.48 -0.68
CA LYS A 49 12.30 -11.77 -0.83
C LYS A 49 11.35 -12.10 0.31
N ILE A 50 11.74 -11.84 1.55
CA ILE A 50 10.96 -12.25 2.70
C ILE A 50 10.09 -11.06 3.12
N PRO A 51 8.75 -11.13 2.99
CA PRO A 51 7.90 -10.04 3.47
C PRO A 51 8.14 -9.84 4.97
N LEU A 52 8.32 -8.59 5.39
CA LEU A 52 8.41 -8.20 6.80
C LEU A 52 7.05 -7.68 7.27
N VAL A 53 6.58 -6.63 6.59
CA VAL A 53 5.25 -6.07 6.81
C VAL A 53 4.75 -5.49 5.49
N CYS A 54 3.67 -6.06 4.96
CA CYS A 54 3.08 -5.67 3.69
C CYS A 54 1.63 -5.22 3.89
N GLY A 55 1.15 -4.36 2.99
CA GLY A 55 -0.26 -3.99 2.97
C GLY A 55 -1.15 -5.21 2.77
N ASN A 56 -2.21 -5.25 3.55
CA ASN A 56 -3.08 -6.40 3.64
C ASN A 56 -4.14 -6.34 2.56
N VAL A 57 -3.92 -7.15 1.53
CA VAL A 57 -4.80 -7.24 0.37
C VAL A 57 -6.02 -8.14 0.65
N SER A 58 -6.04 -8.87 1.77
CA SER A 58 -7.09 -9.84 2.06
C SER A 58 -8.43 -9.18 2.48
N PRO A 59 -9.57 -9.51 1.83
CA PRO A 59 -10.88 -8.95 2.17
C PRO A 59 -11.38 -9.28 3.58
N ARG A 60 -10.77 -10.25 4.28
CA ARG A 60 -11.31 -10.83 5.52
C ARG A 60 -10.56 -10.41 6.80
N ARG A 61 -9.56 -9.54 6.71
CA ARG A 61 -8.75 -9.14 7.87
C ARG A 61 -9.01 -7.69 8.26
N PHE A 62 -9.03 -7.46 9.57
CA PHE A 62 -9.33 -6.16 10.18
C PHE A 62 -8.16 -5.16 10.10
N THR A 63 -6.94 -5.63 9.85
CA THR A 63 -5.73 -4.78 9.85
C THR A 63 -5.32 -4.41 8.43
N PRO A 64 -4.92 -3.15 8.17
CA PRO A 64 -4.49 -2.69 6.84
C PRO A 64 -3.10 -3.23 6.42
N PHE A 65 -2.42 -3.92 7.33
CA PHE A 65 -1.11 -4.53 7.13
C PHE A 65 -1.09 -5.98 7.64
N ALA A 66 -0.14 -6.77 7.14
CA ALA A 66 0.14 -8.12 7.56
C ALA A 66 1.66 -8.32 7.73
N PHE A 67 2.05 -8.92 8.86
CA PHE A 67 3.45 -9.28 9.11
C PHE A 67 3.78 -10.64 8.47
N PHE A 68 4.96 -10.72 7.86
CA PHE A 68 5.51 -11.94 7.25
C PHE A 68 4.62 -12.63 6.23
N ARG A 69 3.65 -11.91 5.65
CA ARG A 69 2.63 -12.40 4.71
C ARG A 69 2.18 -11.29 3.78
N ASP A 70 1.36 -11.67 2.80
CA ASP A 70 0.71 -10.77 1.84
C ASP A 70 1.67 -9.99 0.95
N ASP A 71 2.53 -10.72 0.22
CA ASP A 71 3.39 -10.13 -0.80
C ASP A 71 2.62 -9.17 -1.71
N VAL A 72 3.16 -7.96 -1.80
CA VAL A 72 2.82 -6.88 -2.73
C VAL A 72 3.12 -7.38 -4.14
N THR A 73 2.08 -7.80 -4.83
CA THR A 73 2.12 -8.42 -6.17
C THR A 73 1.02 -7.82 -7.03
N MET A 74 1.29 -7.69 -8.34
CA MET A 74 0.35 -7.09 -9.29
C MET A 74 -0.98 -7.86 -9.34
N ASP A 75 -0.93 -9.20 -9.39
CA ASP A 75 -2.11 -10.05 -9.47
C ASP A 75 -3.10 -9.80 -8.33
N LYS A 76 -2.60 -9.63 -7.11
CA LYS A 76 -3.45 -9.38 -5.94
C LYS A 76 -4.10 -8.00 -6.04
N ILE A 77 -3.36 -6.98 -6.44
CA ILE A 77 -3.87 -5.61 -6.55
C ILE A 77 -4.90 -5.52 -7.67
N GLN A 78 -4.62 -6.12 -8.82
CA GLN A 78 -5.55 -6.22 -9.94
C GLN A 78 -6.81 -7.00 -9.55
N SER A 79 -6.68 -8.13 -8.86
CA SER A 79 -7.83 -8.88 -8.34
C SER A 79 -8.70 -8.00 -7.43
N ARG A 80 -8.10 -7.17 -6.57
CA ARG A 80 -8.87 -6.25 -5.70
C ARG A 80 -9.54 -5.13 -6.46
N PHE A 81 -8.88 -4.58 -7.46
CA PHE A 81 -9.46 -3.56 -8.33
C PHE A 81 -10.69 -4.11 -9.06
N ILE A 82 -10.58 -5.32 -9.65
CA ILE A 82 -11.67 -5.98 -10.34
C ILE A 82 -12.81 -6.35 -9.37
N ASP A 83 -12.49 -6.86 -8.18
CA ASP A 83 -13.48 -7.14 -7.14
C ASP A 83 -14.22 -5.87 -6.70
N PHE A 84 -13.51 -4.75 -6.60
CA PHE A 84 -14.09 -3.44 -6.28
C PHE A 84 -15.02 -2.96 -7.40
N ALA A 85 -14.57 -3.00 -8.65
CA ALA A 85 -15.38 -2.67 -9.82
C ALA A 85 -16.67 -3.51 -9.89
N ARG A 86 -16.55 -4.83 -9.66
CA ARG A 86 -17.68 -5.76 -9.63
C ARG A 86 -18.69 -5.45 -8.53
N LYS A 87 -18.22 -5.06 -7.33
CA LYS A 87 -19.10 -4.67 -6.22
C LYS A 87 -19.85 -3.38 -6.51
N GLU A 88 -19.22 -2.45 -7.22
CA GLU A 88 -19.83 -1.19 -7.65
C GLU A 88 -20.73 -1.34 -8.88
N GLY A 89 -20.69 -2.51 -9.55
CA GLY A 89 -21.46 -2.77 -10.77
C GLY A 89 -20.95 -2.01 -12.00
N CYS A 90 -19.70 -1.56 -11.97
CA CYS A 90 -19.07 -0.78 -13.05
C CYS A 90 -18.07 -1.61 -13.85
N GLU A 91 -17.84 -1.24 -15.11
CA GLU A 91 -16.77 -1.82 -15.92
C GLU A 91 -15.44 -1.08 -15.66
N ALA A 92 -14.37 -1.87 -15.53
CA ALA A 92 -13.01 -1.38 -15.39
C ALA A 92 -12.43 -1.00 -16.77
N ARG A 93 -11.94 0.25 -16.92
CA ARG A 93 -11.27 0.76 -18.12
C ARG A 93 -9.95 1.46 -17.77
N ASP A 94 -9.10 1.61 -18.78
CA ASP A 94 -7.84 2.37 -18.73
C ASP A 94 -6.94 2.03 -17.52
N MET A 95 -6.79 0.74 -17.23
CA MET A 95 -5.95 0.27 -16.14
C MET A 95 -4.47 0.53 -16.47
N MET A 96 -3.81 1.32 -15.64
CA MET A 96 -2.38 1.58 -15.69
C MET A 96 -1.71 1.11 -14.40
N TYR A 97 -0.49 0.59 -14.54
CA TYR A 97 0.29 0.04 -13.43
C TYR A 97 1.57 0.85 -13.24
N HIS A 98 1.89 1.10 -11.98
CA HIS A 98 3.17 1.66 -11.59
C HIS A 98 3.79 0.81 -10.49
N MET A 99 5.00 0.30 -10.73
CA MET A 99 5.74 -0.49 -9.75
C MET A 99 7.02 0.25 -9.37
N SER A 100 7.24 0.36 -8.07
CA SER A 100 8.37 1.07 -7.48
C SER A 100 9.03 0.15 -6.44
N ASP A 101 10.15 -0.46 -6.82
CA ASP A 101 11.02 -1.19 -5.91
C ASP A 101 12.20 -0.28 -5.54
N GLN A 102 12.31 0.09 -4.26
CA GLN A 102 13.30 1.07 -3.79
C GLN A 102 14.12 0.52 -2.62
N VAL A 103 15.42 0.81 -2.66
CA VAL A 103 16.37 0.67 -1.54
C VAL A 103 16.60 2.00 -0.82
N LEU A 104 15.85 3.03 -1.21
CA LEU A 104 15.87 4.37 -0.63
C LEU A 104 14.46 4.64 -0.10
N PHE A 105 14.34 5.02 1.17
CA PHE A 105 13.07 5.43 1.74
C PHE A 105 12.98 6.94 1.78
N THR A 106 12.02 7.51 1.06
CA THR A 106 11.74 8.95 1.09
C THR A 106 10.58 9.19 2.02
N LEU A 107 10.78 10.06 3.02
CA LEU A 107 9.70 10.43 3.92
C LEU A 107 8.60 11.18 3.13
N PRO A 108 7.33 10.80 3.25
CA PRO A 108 6.25 11.50 2.58
C PRO A 108 6.21 12.97 3.03
N GLY A 109 6.24 13.90 2.06
CA GLY A 109 6.31 15.34 2.33
C GLY A 109 7.73 15.91 2.54
N SER A 110 8.77 15.08 2.38
CA SER A 110 10.17 15.49 2.46
C SER A 110 10.93 15.18 1.17
N SER A 111 11.95 15.98 0.86
CA SER A 111 12.95 15.69 -0.17
C SER A 111 14.10 14.82 0.35
N ILE A 112 14.07 14.42 1.61
CA ILE A 112 15.14 13.63 2.25
C ILE A 112 14.85 12.15 2.04
N SER A 113 15.74 11.49 1.30
CA SER A 113 15.75 10.04 1.12
C SER A 113 16.83 9.42 2.01
N PHE A 114 16.47 8.39 2.77
CA PHE A 114 17.40 7.62 3.60
C PHE A 114 17.74 6.32 2.89
N PRO A 115 19.04 5.99 2.73
CA PRO A 115 19.41 4.69 2.20
C PRO A 115 18.98 3.62 3.20
N LEU A 116 18.18 2.66 2.71
CA LEU A 116 17.88 1.47 3.49
C LEU A 116 19.10 0.58 3.51
N PRO A 117 19.39 -0.10 4.62
CA PRO A 117 20.37 -1.15 4.62
C PRO A 117 20.04 -2.16 3.50
N TYR A 118 21.03 -2.68 2.78
CA TYR A 118 20.82 -3.59 1.63
C TYR A 118 19.95 -4.83 1.94
N PHE A 119 19.79 -5.17 3.21
CA PHE A 119 18.92 -6.25 3.66
C PHE A 119 17.45 -5.86 3.83
N ILE A 120 17.07 -4.57 3.70
CA ILE A 120 15.68 -4.09 3.71
C ILE A 120 15.38 -3.42 2.37
N THR A 121 14.30 -3.84 1.74
CA THR A 121 13.80 -3.25 0.49
C THR A 121 12.35 -2.84 0.67
N TYR A 122 11.99 -1.69 0.10
CA TYR A 122 10.62 -1.22 -0.02
C TYR A 122 10.08 -1.60 -1.40
N ARG A 123 8.85 -2.10 -1.44
CA ARG A 123 8.11 -2.37 -2.68
C ARG A 123 6.75 -1.72 -2.60
N GLU A 124 6.41 -0.97 -3.63
CA GLU A 124 5.11 -0.35 -3.82
C GLU A 124 4.60 -0.65 -5.22
N ILE A 125 3.32 -0.97 -5.30
CA ILE A 125 2.61 -1.12 -6.56
C ILE A 125 1.34 -0.28 -6.47
N GLN A 126 1.15 0.56 -7.48
CA GLN A 126 -0.02 1.38 -7.69
C GLN A 126 -0.71 0.91 -8.98
N LEU A 127 -2.04 0.79 -8.91
CA LEU A 127 -2.90 0.49 -10.04
C LEU A 127 -3.94 1.60 -10.12
N SER A 128 -3.92 2.37 -11.20
CA SER A 128 -4.94 3.37 -11.50
C SER A 128 -5.86 2.85 -12.59
N GLY A 129 -7.14 3.20 -12.54
CA GLY A 129 -8.09 2.90 -13.60
C GLY A 129 -9.36 3.72 -13.47
N VAL A 130 -10.23 3.60 -14.46
CA VAL A 130 -11.51 4.31 -14.54
C VAL A 130 -12.65 3.30 -14.42
N LEU A 131 -13.66 3.62 -13.63
CA LEU A 131 -14.92 2.89 -13.54
C LEU A 131 -16.03 3.69 -14.22
N GLN A 132 -16.80 3.02 -15.06
CA GLN A 132 -17.97 3.55 -15.77
C GLN A 132 -19.19 2.66 -15.55
#